data_AF-A0A530LM20-F1
#
_entry.id   AF-A0A530LM20-F1
#
_cell.length_a   1.000
_cell.length_b   1.000
_cell.length_c   1.000
_cell.angle_alpha   90.00
_cell.angle_beta   90.00
_cell.angle_gamma   90.00
#
_symmetry.space_group_name_H-M   'P 1'
#
loop_
_entity.id
_entity.type
_entity.pdbx_description
1 polymer ?
#
loop_
_entity_poly.entity_id
_entity_poly.type
_entity_poly.pdbx_seq_one_letter_code
_entity_poly.pdbx_strand_id
1 'polypeptide(L)' 'MIDLLTQAQQQGRLAPDTDFDHLVLAARALVYGLARMAIDGHFREWHPSEPPALAAQRALRLFMSRMTIPSKA' A
#
# COMPACT_ATOMS: atom_id res chain seq x y z
N MET A 1 10.94 4.66 9.56
CA MET A 1 9.73 4.68 8.70
C MET A 1 9.26 6.10 8.48
N ILE A 2 8.95 6.84 9.55
CA ILE A 2 8.61 8.28 9.45
C ILE A 2 9.72 9.05 8.73
N ASP A 3 10.99 8.81 9.05
CA ASP A 3 12.12 9.48 8.36
C ASP A 3 12.13 9.25 6.84
N LEU A 4 11.76 8.05 6.37
CA LEU A 4 11.67 7.74 4.95
C LEU A 4 10.50 8.47 4.28
N LEU A 5 9.37 8.59 4.98
CA LEU A 5 8.20 9.33 4.51
C LEU A 5 8.50 10.84 4.45
N THR A 6 9.16 11.37 5.48
CA THR A 6 9.65 12.76 5.51
C THR A 6 10.59 13.03 4.35
N GLN A 7 11.58 12.16 4.10
CA GLN A 7 12.49 12.29 2.96
C GLN A 7 11.75 12.24 1.62
N ALA A 8 10.80 11.31 1.46
CA ALA A 8 10.02 11.20 0.23
C ALA A 8 9.17 12.45 -0.03
N GLN A 9 8.57 13.05 1.01
CA GLN A 9 7.85 14.31 0.90
C GLN A 9 8.78 15.48 0.57
N GLN A 10 9.94 15.58 1.22
CA GLN A 10 10.95 16.61 0.92
C GLN A 10 11.47 16.51 -0.52
N GLN A 11 11.52 15.29 -1.09
CA GLN A 11 11.89 15.05 -2.49
C GLN A 11 10.73 15.25 -3.47
N GLY A 12 9.55 15.71 -3.01
CA GLY A 12 8.36 15.89 -3.85
C GLY A 12 7.77 14.59 -4.39
N ARG A 13 8.09 13.44 -3.79
CA ARG A 13 7.54 12.13 -4.16
C ARG A 13 6.22 11.82 -3.45
N LEU A 14 5.90 12.54 -2.37
CA LEU A 14 4.62 12.52 -1.67
C LEU A 14 4.02 13.92 -1.66
N ALA A 15 2.70 14.01 -1.50
CA ALA A 15 2.01 15.29 -1.37
C ALA A 15 2.48 16.05 -0.11
N PRO A 16 2.61 17.38 -0.18
CA PRO A 16 3.13 18.20 0.92
C PRO A 16 2.23 18.18 2.17
N ASP A 17 0.96 17.84 2.03
CA ASP A 17 -0.06 17.74 3.07
C ASP A 17 -0.37 16.28 3.48
N THR A 18 0.49 15.34 3.11
CA THR A 18 0.32 13.92 3.47
C THR A 18 0.35 13.75 5.00
N ASP A 19 -0.74 13.26 5.57
CA ASP A 19 -0.82 12.82 6.97
C ASP A 19 -0.09 11.48 7.15
N PHE A 20 1.11 11.52 7.74
CA PHE A 20 1.93 10.32 7.92
C PHE A 20 1.35 9.31 8.92
N ASP A 21 0.61 9.76 9.93
CA ASP A 21 0.06 8.87 10.94
C ASP A 21 -1.04 7.99 10.32
N HIS A 22 -1.96 8.62 9.58
CA HIS A 22 -3.01 7.89 8.86
C HIS A 22 -2.44 7.06 7.71
N LEU A 23 -1.40 7.55 7.02
CA LEU A 23 -0.74 6.80 5.95
C LEU A 23 -0.15 5.48 6.46
N VAL A 24 0.57 5.55 7.58
CA VAL A 24 1.18 4.39 8.21
C VAL A 24 0.13 3.40 8.70
N LEU A 25 -0.96 3.90 9.31
CA LEU A 25 -2.07 3.06 9.74
C LEU A 25 -2.71 2.33 8.56
N ALA A 26 -2.99 3.04 7.46
CA ALA A 26 -3.55 2.46 6.25
C ALA A 26 -2.64 1.39 5.64
N ALA A 27 -1.33 1.64 5.59
CA ALA A 27 -0.35 0.66 5.09
C ALA A 27 -0.34 -0.62 5.94
N ARG A 28 -0.37 -0.48 7.28
CA ARG A 28 -0.45 -1.60 8.21
C ARG A 28 -1.75 -2.39 8.03
N ALA A 29 -2.88 -1.69 7.97
CA ALA A 29 -4.19 -2.31 7.79
C ALA A 29 -4.26 -3.11 6.47
N LEU A 30 -3.72 -2.57 5.38
CA LEU A 30 -3.67 -3.25 4.09
C LEU A 30 -2.83 -4.53 4.16
N VAL A 31 -1.58 -4.43 4.61
CA VAL A 31 -0.66 -5.59 4.66
C VAL A 31 -1.21 -6.65 5.61
N TYR A 32 -1.71 -6.25 6.77
CA TYR A 32 -2.34 -7.14 7.72
C TYR A 32 -3.58 -7.83 7.12
N GLY A 33 -4.47 -7.09 6.46
CA GLY A 33 -5.67 -7.62 5.84
C GLY A 33 -5.36 -8.63 4.73
N LEU A 34 -4.41 -8.32 3.84
CA LEU A 34 -3.96 -9.23 2.80
C LEU A 34 -3.35 -10.50 3.39
N ALA A 35 -2.51 -10.38 4.43
CA ALA A 35 -1.94 -11.54 5.11
C ALA A 35 -3.03 -12.39 5.78
N ARG A 36 -4.02 -11.75 6.42
CA ARG A 36 -5.12 -12.45 7.08
C ARG A 36 -5.98 -13.20 6.06
N MET A 37 -6.31 -12.57 4.93
CA MET A 37 -7.02 -13.24 3.83
C MET A 37 -6.27 -14.46 3.28
N ALA A 38 -4.93 -14.42 3.25
CA ALA A 38 -4.12 -15.56 2.82
C ALA A 38 -4.17 -16.71 3.83
N ILE A 39 -4.05 -16.39 5.14
CA ILE A 39 -4.07 -17.39 6.21
C ILE A 39 -5.46 -18.03 6.35
N ASP A 40 -6.52 -17.24 6.21
CA ASP A 40 -7.90 -17.71 6.39
C ASP A 40 -8.52 -18.29 5.12
N GLY A 41 -7.85 -18.17 3.98
CA GLY A 41 -8.35 -18.69 2.70
C GLY A 41 -9.37 -17.77 1.99
N HIS A 42 -9.65 -16.57 2.52
CA HIS A 42 -10.64 -15.64 1.97
C HIS A 42 -10.31 -15.09 0.57
N PHE A 43 -9.07 -15.20 0.08
CA PHE A 43 -8.78 -14.82 -1.32
C PHE A 43 -9.65 -15.58 -2.33
N ARG A 44 -9.96 -16.86 -2.07
CA ARG A 44 -10.80 -17.65 -2.97
C ARG A 44 -12.26 -17.19 -3.00
N GLU A 45 -12.70 -16.52 -1.95
CA GLU A 45 -14.07 -16.03 -1.82
C GLU A 45 -14.19 -14.60 -2.34
N TRP A 46 -13.25 -13.72 -1.96
CA TRP A 46 -13.37 -12.29 -2.19
C TRP A 46 -12.68 -11.83 -3.47
N HIS A 47 -11.66 -12.55 -3.93
CA HIS A 47 -10.91 -12.22 -5.14
C HIS A 47 -10.43 -13.48 -5.88
N PRO A 48 -11.36 -14.28 -6.44
CA PRO A 48 -11.05 -15.59 -7.03
C PRO A 48 -10.29 -15.53 -8.36
N SER A 49 -10.20 -14.36 -8.98
CA SER A 49 -9.72 -14.21 -10.37
C SER A 49 -8.22 -14.49 -10.56
N GLU A 50 -7.43 -14.52 -9.49
CA GLU A 50 -5.97 -14.73 -9.59
C GLU A 50 -5.38 -15.36 -8.33
N PRO A 51 -4.14 -15.90 -8.41
CA PRO A 51 -3.47 -16.48 -7.24
C PRO A 51 -3.28 -15.44 -6.11
N PRO A 52 -3.44 -15.84 -4.83
CA PRO A 52 -3.34 -14.92 -3.68
C PRO A 52 -2.09 -14.05 -3.65
N ALA A 53 -0.92 -14.63 -3.96
CA ALA A 53 0.35 -13.90 -3.98
C ALA A 53 0.38 -12.78 -5.04
N LEU A 54 -0.21 -13.03 -6.22
CA LEU A 54 -0.30 -12.05 -7.30
C LEU A 54 -1.27 -10.93 -6.93
N ALA A 55 -2.43 -11.29 -6.35
CA ALA A 55 -3.41 -10.33 -5.86
C ALA A 55 -2.83 -9.39 -4.81
N ALA A 56 -2.16 -9.94 -3.79
CA ALA A 56 -1.52 -9.16 -2.74
C ALA A 56 -0.44 -8.22 -3.30
N GLN A 57 0.41 -8.70 -4.23
CA GLN A 57 1.43 -7.88 -4.86
C GLN A 57 0.82 -6.71 -5.66
N ARG A 58 -0.23 -6.98 -6.43
CA ARG A 58 -0.93 -5.95 -7.22
C ARG A 58 -1.64 -4.93 -6.34
N ALA A 59 -2.29 -5.38 -5.27
CA ALA A 59 -2.92 -4.49 -4.29
C ALA A 59 -1.91 -3.56 -3.62
N LEU A 60 -0.75 -4.09 -3.20
CA LEU A 60 0.33 -3.28 -2.62
C LEU A 60 0.87 -2.25 -3.63
N ARG A 61 1.11 -2.67 -4.88
CA ARG A 61 1.58 -1.76 -5.94
C ARG A 61 0.57 -0.65 -6.22
N LEU A 62 -0.71 -0.99 -6.29
CA LEU A 62 -1.79 -0.02 -6.47
C LEU A 62 -1.81 0.99 -5.31
N PHE A 63 -1.78 0.51 -4.07
CA PHE A 63 -1.72 1.37 -2.89
C PHE A 63 -0.54 2.34 -2.94
N MET A 64 0.67 1.84 -3.23
CA MET A 64 1.87 2.68 -3.41
C MET A 64 1.70 3.73 -4.49
N SER A 65 1.15 3.35 -5.65
CA SER A 65 0.95 4.29 -6.76
C SER A 65 -0.01 5.44 -6.45
N ARG A 66 -0.97 5.21 -5.53
CA ARG A 66 -1.93 6.24 -5.10
C ARG A 66 -1.35 7.22 -4.09
N MET A 67 -0.26 6.83 -3.41
CA MET A 67 0.42 7.69 -2.44
C MET A 67 1.52 8.55 -3.08
N THR A 68 2.10 8.09 -4.18
CA THR A 68 3.24 8.78 -4.81
C THR A 68 2.80 9.76 -5.89
N ILE A 69 3.44 10.93 -5.93
CA ILE A 69 3.35 11.83 -7.09
C ILE A 69 4.18 11.22 -8.23
N PRO A 70 3.64 11.12 -9.46
CA PRO A 70 4.42 10.66 -10.60
C PRO A 70 5.67 11.51 -10.76
N SER A 71 6.83 10.89 -10.87
CA SER A 71 8.06 11.63 -11.20
C SER A 71 7.83 12.33 -12.53
N LYS A 72 8.07 13.64 -12.60
CA LYS A 72 8.23 14.31 -13.89
C LYS A 72 9.39 13.62 -14.60
N ALA A 73 9.13 13.12 -15.81
CA ALA A 73 10.14 12.57 -16.71
C ALA A 73 11.05 13.69 -17.22
#